data_AF-A0A818NTG9-F1
#
_entry.id   AF-A0A818NTG9-F1
#
_cell.length_a   1.000
_cell.length_b   1.000
_cell.length_c   1.000
_cell.angle_alpha   90.00
_cell.angle_beta   90.00
_cell.angle_gamma   90.00
#
_symmetry.space_group_name_H-M   'P 1'
#
loop_
_entity.id
_entity.type
_entity.pdbx_description
1 polymer ?
#
loop_
_entity_poly.entity_id
_entity_poly.type
_entity_poly.pdbx_seq_one_letter_code
_entity_poly.pdbx_strand_id
1 'polypeptide(L)'
;MCCSKWGWCGHGRDYCGVGCRSGACWSGGSDKGRDGGGVGVSGSYSGRCTYYNVHVGLTACGTRHGDHENIVAMNSAQFDPHTPNGNPNRNSLCGRRIQVNGPRGSTEVQVVDRCPGCPYGGLDLSPAAFQKVAGNLDVGVVHVTWNWK
;
A
#
# COMPACT_ATOMS: atom_id res chain seq x y z
N MET A 1 -8.91 -13.90 15.41
CA MET A 1 -9.17 -12.54 14.88
C MET A 1 -8.73 -11.53 15.94
N CYS A 2 -8.13 -10.42 15.53
CA CYS A 2 -7.52 -9.39 16.38
C CYS A 2 -7.67 -8.03 15.71
N CYS A 3 -7.55 -6.92 16.44
CA CYS A 3 -7.75 -5.59 15.89
C CYS A 3 -6.63 -4.62 16.29
N SER A 4 -6.10 -3.90 15.30
CA SER A 4 -4.98 -2.99 15.44
C SER A 4 -5.30 -1.76 16.30
N LYS A 5 -4.28 -0.97 16.63
CA LYS A 5 -4.45 0.31 17.35
C LYS A 5 -5.36 1.31 16.65
N TRP A 6 -5.55 1.12 15.35
CA TRP A 6 -6.35 1.98 14.50
C TRP A 6 -7.79 1.49 14.33
N GLY A 7 -8.20 0.44 15.04
CA GLY A 7 -9.58 -0.07 15.05
C GLY A 7 -9.92 -1.09 13.95
N TRP A 8 -8.93 -1.57 13.20
CA TRP A 8 -9.14 -2.53 12.10
C TRP A 8 -8.92 -3.96 12.55
N CYS A 9 -9.83 -4.88 12.22
CA CYS A 9 -9.80 -6.27 12.64
C CYS A 9 -9.40 -7.24 11.51
N GLY A 10 -8.57 -8.24 11.81
CA GLY A 10 -8.07 -9.22 10.85
C GLY A 10 -7.22 -10.32 11.47
N HIS A 11 -6.32 -10.91 10.67
CA HIS A 11 -5.37 -11.96 11.07
C HIS A 11 -3.95 -11.55 10.65
N GLY A 12 -2.94 -11.88 11.46
CA GLY A 12 -1.55 -11.53 11.20
C GLY A 12 -1.07 -10.29 11.97
N ARG A 13 0.22 -9.96 11.83
CA ARG A 13 0.91 -8.98 12.68
C ARG A 13 0.35 -7.55 12.54
N ASP A 14 -0.24 -7.20 11.41
CA ASP A 14 -0.81 -5.85 11.19
C ASP A 14 -2.02 -5.58 12.07
N TYR A 15 -2.77 -6.63 12.40
CA TYR A 15 -3.97 -6.57 13.23
C TYR A 15 -3.68 -7.02 14.66
N CYS A 16 -2.82 -8.03 14.82
CA CYS A 16 -2.53 -8.68 16.10
C CYS A 16 -1.27 -8.11 16.77
N GLY A 17 -0.44 -7.33 16.08
CA GLY A 17 0.87 -6.92 16.59
C GLY A 17 0.85 -5.77 17.58
N VAL A 18 1.94 -5.00 17.61
CA VAL A 18 2.15 -3.92 18.59
C VAL A 18 1.02 -2.88 18.47
N GLY A 19 0.32 -2.67 19.58
CA GLY A 19 -0.82 -1.77 19.65
C GLY A 19 -2.17 -2.42 19.32
N CYS A 20 -2.24 -3.73 19.12
CA CYS A 20 -3.53 -4.41 19.03
C CYS A 20 -4.41 -4.09 20.26
N ARG A 21 -5.65 -3.66 20.02
CA ARG A 21 -6.62 -3.18 21.02
C ARG A 21 -7.65 -4.22 21.42
N SER A 22 -7.91 -5.21 20.57
CA SER A 22 -8.92 -6.24 20.83
C SER A 22 -8.63 -7.54 20.10
N GLY A 23 -9.11 -8.66 20.65
CA GLY A 23 -8.85 -10.01 20.14
C GLY A 23 -7.48 -10.57 20.50
N ALA A 24 -6.98 -11.54 19.71
CA ALA A 24 -5.73 -12.27 20.00
C ALA A 24 -4.46 -11.42 19.73
N CYS A 25 -4.28 -10.37 20.53
CA CYS A 25 -3.16 -9.45 20.44
C CYS A 25 -1.84 -10.10 20.88
N TRP A 26 -0.86 -10.13 19.98
CA TRP A 26 0.54 -10.52 20.19
C TRP A 26 1.27 -9.37 20.91
N SER A 27 1.02 -9.27 22.21
CA SER A 27 1.67 -8.29 23.09
C SER A 27 3.13 -8.72 23.32
N GLY A 28 4.07 -7.80 23.11
CA GLY A 28 5.49 -8.04 22.90
C GLY A 28 6.20 -9.01 23.85
N GLY A 29 7.05 -9.86 23.26
CA GLY A 29 8.17 -10.52 23.94
C GLY A 29 8.28 -12.03 23.66
N SER A 30 9.25 -12.38 22.81
CA SER A 30 9.86 -13.72 22.64
C SER A 30 9.07 -14.75 21.83
N ASP A 31 9.40 -14.72 20.54
CA ASP A 31 9.30 -15.82 19.60
C ASP A 31 9.76 -17.15 20.24
N LYS A 32 8.83 -18.08 20.41
CA LYS A 32 9.12 -19.50 20.27
C LYS A 32 8.17 -20.09 19.25
N GLY A 33 8.66 -20.03 18.02
CA GLY A 33 8.54 -21.03 16.96
C GLY A 33 7.16 -21.56 16.65
N ARG A 34 6.69 -21.27 15.43
CA ARG A 34 6.53 -22.35 14.44
C ARG A 34 6.98 -21.87 13.06
N ASP A 35 7.70 -22.78 12.44
CA ASP A 35 8.52 -22.65 11.24
C ASP A 35 7.78 -22.19 9.99
N GLY A 36 8.50 -21.42 9.16
CA GLY A 36 8.06 -21.09 7.81
C GLY A 36 8.90 -20.02 7.12
N GLY A 37 10.14 -20.37 6.75
CA GLY A 37 10.87 -19.75 5.62
C GLY A 37 11.15 -18.26 5.70
N GLY A 38 12.32 -17.89 6.22
CA GLY A 38 12.88 -16.55 6.07
C GLY A 38 13.17 -16.23 4.60
N VAL A 39 12.22 -15.57 3.94
CA VAL A 39 12.50 -14.63 2.85
C VAL A 39 12.47 -13.26 3.51
N GLY A 40 13.57 -12.51 3.46
CA GLY A 40 13.64 -11.16 4.03
C GLY A 40 12.48 -10.31 3.52
N VAL A 41 11.47 -10.11 4.35
CA VAL A 41 10.33 -9.27 4.01
C VAL A 41 10.82 -7.83 4.07
N SER A 42 11.23 -7.30 2.92
CA SER A 42 11.16 -5.86 2.66
C SER A 42 9.80 -5.39 3.16
N GLY A 43 9.77 -4.48 4.15
CA GLY A 43 8.61 -4.22 5.01
C GLY A 43 7.27 -4.39 4.30
N SER A 44 6.47 -5.37 4.73
CA SER A 44 5.15 -5.62 4.21
C SER A 44 4.18 -4.60 4.81
N TYR A 45 3.35 -4.01 3.96
CA TYR A 45 2.32 -3.06 4.32
C TYR A 45 0.97 -3.61 3.90
N SER A 46 -0.09 -3.10 4.53
CA SER A 46 -1.47 -3.39 4.15
C SER A 46 -2.31 -2.13 4.27
N GLY A 47 -3.37 -2.03 3.47
CA GLY A 47 -4.21 -0.86 3.51
C GLY A 47 -5.36 -0.87 2.52
N ARG A 48 -6.15 0.22 2.61
CA ARG A 48 -7.24 0.51 1.70
C ARG A 48 -6.67 0.87 0.32
N CYS A 49 -7.21 0.24 -0.71
CA CYS A 49 -6.84 0.48 -2.10
C CYS A 49 -8.06 1.00 -2.87
N THR A 50 -7.91 2.12 -3.57
CA THR A 50 -8.90 2.67 -4.52
C THR A 50 -8.26 2.83 -5.88
N TYR A 51 -8.94 3.52 -6.80
CA TYR A 51 -8.35 3.95 -8.06
C TYR A 51 -8.71 5.40 -8.38
N TYR A 52 -7.89 6.03 -9.23
CA TYR A 52 -8.10 7.39 -9.73
C TYR A 52 -7.79 7.49 -11.23
N ASN A 53 -8.35 8.51 -11.90
CA ASN A 53 -8.01 8.81 -13.29
C ASN A 53 -6.72 9.64 -13.31
N VAL A 54 -5.63 9.04 -13.80
CA VAL A 54 -4.27 9.58 -13.75
C VAL A 54 -4.00 10.58 -14.88
N HIS A 55 -4.77 10.50 -15.97
CA HIS A 55 -4.52 11.29 -17.19
C HIS A 55 -4.54 12.83 -16.98
N VAL A 56 -5.08 13.31 -15.86
CA VAL A 56 -5.22 14.75 -15.58
C VAL A 56 -3.92 15.34 -15.02
N GLY A 57 -3.05 15.83 -15.90
CA GLY A 57 -1.92 16.69 -15.52
C GLY A 57 -0.61 15.96 -15.26
N LEU A 58 0.21 16.52 -14.38
CA LEU A 58 1.45 15.92 -13.89
C LEU A 58 1.18 15.27 -12.55
N THR A 59 1.76 14.10 -12.33
CA THR A 59 1.77 13.45 -11.02
C THR A 59 2.72 14.17 -10.06
N ALA A 60 2.68 13.83 -8.76
CA ALA A 60 3.61 14.36 -7.77
C ALA A 60 5.09 14.07 -8.10
N CYS A 61 5.38 13.05 -8.91
CA CYS A 61 6.73 12.77 -9.40
C CYS A 61 7.15 13.63 -10.60
N GLY A 62 6.29 14.53 -11.08
CA GLY A 62 6.58 15.44 -12.19
C GLY A 62 6.50 14.80 -13.58
N THR A 63 5.88 13.62 -13.69
CA THR A 63 5.72 12.87 -14.96
C THR A 63 4.26 12.78 -15.38
N ARG A 64 4.01 12.44 -16.65
CA ARG A 64 2.66 12.18 -17.18
C ARG A 64 2.48 10.67 -17.34
N HIS A 65 1.30 10.18 -16.98
CA HIS A 65 0.92 8.78 -17.12
C HIS A 65 -0.55 8.65 -17.53
N GLY A 66 -0.91 7.49 -18.08
CA GLY A 66 -2.29 7.15 -18.45
C GLY A 66 -2.91 6.05 -17.59
N ASP A 67 -4.24 5.97 -17.64
CA ASP A 67 -5.07 5.04 -16.85
C ASP A 67 -4.81 3.54 -17.17
N HIS A 68 -4.11 3.28 -18.27
CA HIS A 68 -3.75 1.93 -18.74
C HIS A 68 -2.42 1.42 -18.18
N GLU A 69 -1.62 2.29 -17.57
CA GLU A 69 -0.31 1.91 -17.02
C GLU A 69 -0.44 1.29 -15.62
N ASN A 70 0.50 0.44 -15.21
CA ASN A 70 0.49 -0.12 -13.85
C ASN A 70 1.22 0.82 -12.89
N ILE A 71 0.49 1.79 -12.36
CA ILE A 71 1.03 2.86 -11.53
C ILE A 71 0.17 3.09 -10.29
N VAL A 72 0.75 3.81 -9.32
CA VAL A 72 0.11 4.06 -8.03
C VAL A 72 0.46 5.44 -7.46
N ALA A 73 -0.54 6.06 -6.83
CA ALA A 73 -0.35 7.13 -5.87
C ALA A 73 -0.21 6.54 -4.45
N MET A 74 0.90 6.84 -3.77
CA MET A 74 1.16 6.37 -2.41
C MET A 74 0.66 7.38 -1.38
N ASN A 75 0.12 6.90 -0.26
CA ASN A 75 -0.31 7.79 0.82
C ASN A 75 0.78 8.78 1.27
N SER A 76 0.35 9.98 1.64
CA SER A 76 1.21 11.09 2.08
C SER A 76 2.14 10.72 3.23
N ALA A 77 1.68 9.97 4.23
CA ALA A 77 2.47 9.60 5.41
C ALA A 77 3.71 8.75 5.07
N GLN A 78 3.65 7.96 4.00
CA GLN A 78 4.79 7.18 3.51
C GLN A 78 5.54 7.88 2.37
N PHE A 79 4.88 8.76 1.62
CA PHE A 79 5.49 9.51 0.54
C PHE A 79 6.33 10.69 1.04
N ASP A 80 5.76 11.58 1.85
CA ASP A 80 6.35 12.88 2.20
C ASP A 80 7.71 12.83 2.91
N PRO A 81 7.99 11.88 3.82
CA PRO A 81 9.32 11.77 4.43
C PRO A 81 10.46 11.58 3.44
N HIS A 82 10.16 11.16 2.21
CA HIS A 82 11.10 10.93 1.12
C HIS A 82 11.23 12.10 0.15
N THR A 83 10.54 13.22 0.42
CA THR A 83 10.53 14.43 -0.40
C THR A 83 11.63 15.41 0.06
N PRO A 84 12.76 15.54 -0.66
CA PRO A 84 13.81 16.47 -0.27
C PRO A 84 13.36 17.92 -0.54
N ASN A 85 13.61 18.81 0.43
CA ASN A 85 13.35 20.25 0.32
C ASN A 85 11.91 20.60 -0.09
N GLY A 86 10.94 19.74 0.21
CA GLY A 86 9.53 19.94 -0.14
C GLY A 86 9.21 19.82 -1.63
N ASN A 87 10.15 19.40 -2.50
CA ASN A 87 9.91 19.22 -3.92
C ASN A 87 9.53 17.75 -4.25
N PRO A 88 8.24 17.44 -4.46
CA PRO A 88 7.79 16.05 -4.65
C PRO A 88 8.33 15.41 -5.93
N ASN A 89 8.69 16.21 -6.95
CA ASN A 89 9.29 15.70 -8.19
C ASN A 89 10.68 15.06 -7.95
N ARG A 90 11.30 15.35 -6.79
CA ARG A 90 12.58 14.78 -6.35
C ARG A 90 12.42 13.71 -5.28
N ASN A 91 11.20 13.25 -5.02
CA ASN A 91 10.95 12.25 -4.01
C ASN A 91 11.67 10.93 -4.37
N SER A 92 12.43 10.38 -3.42
CA SER A 92 13.23 9.16 -3.64
C SER A 92 12.41 7.88 -3.90
N LEU A 93 11.09 7.94 -3.69
CA LEU A 93 10.16 6.85 -4.02
C LEU A 93 9.66 6.90 -5.46
N CYS A 94 9.76 8.05 -6.12
CA CYS A 94 9.36 8.19 -7.51
C CYS A 94 10.10 7.17 -8.40
N GLY A 95 9.35 6.45 -9.21
CA GLY A 95 9.87 5.43 -10.12
C GLY A 95 10.17 4.08 -9.47
N ARG A 96 10.17 3.96 -8.14
CA ARG A 96 10.31 2.68 -7.44
C ARG A 96 9.06 1.82 -7.62
N ARG A 97 9.21 0.51 -7.43
CA ARG A 97 8.13 -0.46 -7.67
C ARG A 97 7.73 -1.21 -6.41
N ILE A 98 6.44 -1.50 -6.32
CA ILE A 98 5.85 -2.33 -5.28
C ILE A 98 5.07 -3.48 -5.91
N GLN A 99 5.07 -4.62 -5.24
CA GLN A 99 4.13 -5.71 -5.52
C GLN A 99 2.86 -5.45 -4.71
N VAL A 100 1.70 -5.38 -5.37
CA VAL A 100 0.39 -5.25 -4.72
C VAL A 100 -0.35 -6.57 -4.86
N ASN A 101 -0.88 -7.09 -3.76
CA ASN A 101 -1.67 -8.31 -3.70
C ASN A 101 -3.06 -7.97 -3.19
N GLY A 102 -4.07 -8.13 -4.05
CA GLY A 102 -5.47 -7.92 -3.71
C GLY A 102 -6.31 -9.19 -3.78
N PRO A 103 -7.62 -9.08 -3.54
CA PRO A 103 -8.53 -10.23 -3.41
C PRO A 103 -8.72 -11.04 -4.70
N ARG A 104 -8.44 -10.47 -5.87
CA ARG A 104 -8.65 -11.12 -7.17
C ARG A 104 -7.36 -11.41 -7.93
N GLY A 105 -6.24 -10.91 -7.46
CA GLY A 105 -4.96 -11.05 -8.12
C GLY A 105 -3.91 -10.11 -7.56
N SER A 106 -2.76 -10.13 -8.20
CA SER A 106 -1.61 -9.31 -7.80
C SER A 106 -1.04 -8.60 -9.01
N THR A 107 -0.47 -7.42 -8.81
CA THR A 107 0.21 -6.70 -9.87
C THR A 107 1.37 -5.86 -9.34
N GLU A 108 2.41 -5.72 -10.15
CA GLU A 108 3.51 -4.82 -9.85
C GLU A 108 3.18 -3.44 -10.40
N VAL A 109 3.34 -2.41 -9.57
CA VAL A 109 3.06 -1.02 -9.93
C VAL A 109 4.24 -0.12 -9.63
N GLN A 110 4.40 0.94 -10.42
CA GLN A 110 5.37 1.99 -10.19
C GLN A 110 4.75 3.14 -9.37
N VAL A 111 5.47 3.60 -8.35
CA VAL A 111 5.08 4.78 -7.57
C VAL A 111 5.37 6.02 -8.41
N VAL A 112 4.32 6.73 -8.77
CA VAL A 112 4.41 7.92 -9.62
C VAL A 112 3.75 9.13 -9.00
N ASP A 113 2.96 8.96 -7.95
CA ASP A 113 2.14 10.03 -7.40
C ASP A 113 1.97 9.92 -5.89
N ARG A 114 1.39 10.98 -5.31
CA ARG A 114 1.06 11.11 -3.90
C ARG A 114 -0.45 11.17 -3.73
N CYS A 115 -0.99 10.36 -2.82
CA CYS A 115 -2.38 10.40 -2.41
C CYS A 115 -2.51 11.10 -1.03
N PRO A 116 -2.93 12.38 -0.96
CA PRO A 116 -3.02 13.11 0.31
C PRO A 116 -4.08 12.54 1.26
N GLY A 117 -5.20 12.05 0.72
CA GLY A 117 -6.34 11.54 1.47
C GLY A 117 -6.29 10.04 1.81
N CYS A 118 -5.26 9.33 1.34
CA CYS A 118 -5.11 7.91 1.64
C CYS A 118 -4.60 7.72 3.08
N PRO A 119 -5.15 6.76 3.84
CA PRO A 119 -4.60 6.41 5.15
C PRO A 119 -3.21 5.79 5.01
N TYR A 120 -2.48 5.66 6.11
CA TYR A 120 -1.22 4.91 6.13
C TYR A 120 -1.42 3.50 5.57
N GLY A 121 -0.48 3.04 4.72
CA GLY A 121 -0.59 1.79 3.97
C GLY A 121 -1.54 1.84 2.76
N GLY A 122 -2.31 2.92 2.61
CA GLY A 122 -3.27 3.11 1.52
C GLY A 122 -2.59 3.42 0.20
N LEU A 123 -3.22 2.94 -0.88
CA LEU A 123 -2.79 3.07 -2.27
C LEU A 123 -3.97 3.57 -3.13
N ASP A 124 -3.68 4.40 -4.11
CA ASP A 124 -4.63 4.76 -5.17
C ASP A 124 -4.06 4.34 -6.51
N LEU A 125 -4.61 3.27 -7.10
CA LEU A 125 -4.07 2.66 -8.32
C LEU A 125 -4.61 3.36 -9.57
N SER A 126 -3.96 3.15 -10.72
CA SER A 126 -4.62 3.36 -11.99
C SER A 126 -5.78 2.37 -12.18
N PRO A 127 -6.77 2.65 -13.05
CA PRO A 127 -7.85 1.72 -13.36
C PRO A 127 -7.35 0.34 -13.83
N ALA A 128 -6.31 0.31 -14.69
CA ALA A 128 -5.74 -0.95 -15.17
C ALA A 128 -5.07 -1.77 -14.06
N ALA A 129 -4.37 -1.13 -13.11
CA ALA A 129 -3.79 -1.83 -11.97
C ALA A 129 -4.86 -2.29 -10.98
N PHE A 130 -5.88 -1.45 -10.72
CA PHE A 130 -6.97 -1.79 -9.81
C PHE A 130 -7.77 -3.00 -10.29
N GLN A 131 -8.12 -3.06 -11.59
CA GLN A 131 -8.81 -4.22 -12.16
C GLN A 131 -8.05 -5.53 -11.94
N LYS A 132 -6.71 -5.52 -11.97
CA LYS A 132 -5.91 -6.74 -11.74
C LYS A 132 -5.98 -7.26 -10.31
N VAL A 133 -6.15 -6.36 -9.33
CA VAL A 133 -6.17 -6.71 -7.90
C VAL A 133 -7.59 -6.87 -7.35
N ALA A 134 -8.57 -6.13 -7.91
CA ALA A 134 -9.97 -6.08 -7.48
C ALA A 134 -10.94 -6.80 -8.43
N GLY A 135 -10.52 -7.13 -9.65
CA GLY A 135 -11.33 -7.82 -10.67
C GLY A 135 -12.31 -6.93 -11.42
N ASN A 136 -12.84 -5.87 -10.81
CA ASN A 136 -13.74 -4.90 -11.45
C ASN A 136 -13.59 -3.51 -10.78
N LEU A 137 -13.72 -2.43 -11.57
CA LEU A 137 -13.75 -1.05 -11.08
C LEU A 137 -14.99 -0.75 -10.25
N ASP A 138 -16.14 -1.37 -10.53
CA ASP A 138 -17.40 -1.14 -9.79
C ASP A 138 -17.30 -1.48 -8.30
N VAL A 139 -16.29 -2.27 -7.91
CA VAL A 139 -15.99 -2.57 -6.50
C VAL A 139 -15.58 -1.29 -5.75
N GLY A 140 -14.93 -0.34 -6.43
CA GLY A 140 -14.54 0.98 -5.92
C GLY A 140 -13.39 0.97 -4.90
N VAL A 141 -13.39 0.01 -3.98
CA VAL A 141 -12.42 -0.10 -2.90
C VAL A 141 -12.17 -1.56 -2.54
N VAL A 142 -10.90 -1.94 -2.37
CA VAL A 142 -10.50 -3.25 -1.83
C VAL A 142 -9.43 -3.09 -0.76
N HIS A 143 -9.17 -4.14 0.01
CA HIS A 143 -7.99 -4.23 0.87
C HIS A 143 -6.89 -4.99 0.16
N VAL A 144 -5.66 -4.48 0.27
CA VAL A 144 -4.47 -5.08 -0.35
C VAL A 144 -3.34 -5.19 0.66
N THR A 145 -2.40 -6.10 0.39
CA THR A 145 -1.06 -6.07 0.97
C THR A 145 -0.06 -5.67 -0.10
N TRP A 146 1.06 -5.07 0.29
CA TRP A 146 2.11 -4.71 -0.65
C TRP A 146 3.49 -4.69 -0.02
N ASN A 147 4.51 -4.84 -0.85
CA ASN A 147 5.92 -4.79 -0.46
C ASN A 147 6.76 -4.12 -1.54
N TRP A 148 7.86 -3.48 -1.14
CA TRP A 148 8.86 -2.98 -2.09
C TRP A 148 9.52 -4.14 -2.83
N LYS A 149 9.82 -3.91 -4.11
CA LYS A 149 10.68 -4.75 -4.96
C LYS A 149 12.12 -4.27 -4.89
#